data_AF-A0A2E6XD92-F1
#
_entry.id   AF-A0A2E6XD92-F1
#
_cell.length_a   1.000
_cell.length_b   1.000
_cell.length_c   1.000
_cell.angle_alpha   90.00
_cell.angle_beta   90.00
_cell.angle_gamma   90.00
#
_symmetry.space_group_name_H-M   'P 1'
#
loop_
_entity.id
_entity.type
_entity.pdbx_description
1 polymer ?
#
loop_
_entity_poly.entity_id
_entity_poly.type
_entity_poly.pdbx_seq_one_letter_code
_entity_poly.pdbx_strand_id
1 'polypeptide(L)'
;MKVHDYHAGNRQMQDKFGTRKLADRMAERASEVISDDARGMIERAEMFFLATCDERGLPTCSYKGGAPGFVRVLDESTIAFPNYDGNGKYQSMGNLLQNPNAGLLFIDFENQSRLRLQGAVSIDDDDPLLGEYHEAQFIVRLKVTEVYPNCPRYIPKMTQVEPSVYIPKAGRETPQPRWKSRPEYQVD
;
A
#
# COMPACT_ATOMS: atom_id res chain seq x y z
N MET A 1 -5.31 1.84 -15.97
CA MET A 1 -6.49 0.94 -16.04
C MET A 1 -7.22 1.06 -14.72
N LYS A 2 -8.54 1.32 -14.71
CA LYS A 2 -9.30 1.39 -13.45
C LYS A 2 -9.81 0.00 -13.08
N VAL A 3 -9.82 -0.35 -11.80
CA VAL A 3 -10.22 -1.70 -11.35
C VAL A 3 -11.71 -1.92 -11.54
N HIS A 4 -12.50 -0.86 -11.53
CA HIS A 4 -13.95 -0.94 -11.76
C HIS A 4 -14.33 -0.83 -13.25
N ASP A 5 -13.35 -0.79 -14.17
CA ASP A 5 -13.56 -1.05 -15.60
C ASP A 5 -13.67 -2.58 -15.82
N TYR A 6 -14.82 -3.15 -15.47
CA TYR A 6 -15.03 -4.60 -15.47
C TYR A 6 -14.82 -5.25 -16.85
N HIS A 7 -13.87 -6.18 -16.94
CA HIS A 7 -13.62 -6.98 -18.14
C HIS A 7 -14.59 -8.16 -18.29
N ALA A 8 -14.55 -8.87 -19.43
CA ALA A 8 -15.48 -9.96 -19.76
C ALA A 8 -15.56 -11.05 -18.67
N GLY A 9 -14.42 -11.47 -18.11
CA GLY A 9 -14.38 -12.40 -16.97
C GLY A 9 -15.12 -11.90 -15.71
N ASN A 10 -15.00 -10.62 -15.34
CA ASN A 10 -15.77 -10.08 -14.22
C ASN A 10 -17.27 -10.13 -14.53
N ARG A 11 -17.64 -9.72 -15.76
CA ARG A 11 -19.02 -9.69 -16.24
C ARG A 11 -19.66 -11.07 -16.24
N GLN A 12 -18.94 -12.09 -16.71
CA GLN A 12 -19.39 -13.48 -16.64
C GLN A 12 -19.73 -13.91 -15.21
N MET A 13 -18.87 -13.58 -14.24
CA MET A 13 -19.10 -13.93 -12.83
C MET A 13 -20.27 -13.13 -12.23
N GLN A 14 -20.39 -11.85 -12.56
CA GLN A 14 -21.50 -11.00 -12.12
C GLN A 14 -22.84 -11.51 -12.66
N ASP A 15 -22.90 -11.91 -13.93
CA ASP A 15 -24.10 -12.45 -14.55
C ASP A 15 -24.47 -13.81 -13.96
N LYS A 16 -23.48 -14.69 -13.75
CA LYS A 16 -23.66 -16.00 -13.10
C LYS A 16 -24.34 -15.90 -11.74
N PHE A 17 -24.06 -14.84 -10.98
CA PHE A 17 -24.65 -14.62 -9.65
C PHE A 17 -25.73 -13.53 -9.61
N GLY A 18 -26.16 -13.00 -10.76
CA GLY A 18 -27.19 -11.97 -10.85
C GLY A 18 -26.82 -10.62 -10.19
N THR A 19 -25.53 -10.30 -10.06
CA THR A 19 -25.03 -9.14 -9.31
C THR A 19 -24.57 -7.97 -10.18
N ARG A 20 -24.68 -8.05 -11.51
CA ARG A 20 -24.20 -6.99 -12.43
C ARG A 20 -24.66 -5.58 -12.04
N LYS A 21 -25.97 -5.39 -11.83
CA LYS A 21 -26.53 -4.09 -11.43
C LYS A 21 -25.96 -3.56 -10.11
N LEU A 22 -25.70 -4.46 -9.15
CA LEU A 22 -25.07 -4.09 -7.89
C LEU A 22 -23.60 -3.70 -8.11
N ALA A 23 -22.87 -4.45 -8.93
CA ALA A 23 -21.48 -4.15 -9.26
C ALA A 23 -21.36 -2.77 -9.93
N ASP A 24 -22.25 -2.45 -10.88
CA ASP A 24 -22.27 -1.14 -11.54
C ASP A 24 -22.51 0.00 -10.53
N ARG A 25 -23.48 -0.15 -9.61
CA ARG A 25 -23.68 0.84 -8.52
C ARG A 25 -22.50 0.95 -7.56
N MET A 26 -21.79 -0.15 -7.32
CA MET A 26 -20.61 -0.11 -6.47
C MET A 26 -19.45 0.62 -7.16
N ALA A 27 -19.29 0.45 -8.47
CA ALA A 27 -18.28 1.15 -9.27
C ALA A 27 -18.41 2.68 -9.18
N GLU A 28 -19.63 3.23 -9.03
CA GLU A 28 -19.89 4.66 -8.83
C GLU A 28 -19.23 5.24 -7.56
N ARG A 29 -18.81 4.39 -6.61
CA ARG A 29 -18.08 4.81 -5.40
C ARG A 29 -16.59 5.01 -5.64
N ALA A 30 -16.06 4.58 -6.79
CA ALA A 30 -14.68 4.83 -7.16
C ALA A 30 -14.49 6.31 -7.50
N SER A 31 -13.35 6.87 -7.11
CA SER A 31 -12.94 8.25 -7.41
C SER A 31 -11.53 8.24 -7.97
N GLU A 32 -11.15 9.27 -8.72
CA GLU A 32 -9.74 9.53 -9.08
C GLU A 32 -9.07 10.51 -8.11
N VAL A 33 -9.85 11.06 -7.17
CA VAL A 33 -9.43 12.07 -6.21
C VAL A 33 -9.39 11.47 -4.81
N ILE A 34 -8.29 11.72 -4.11
CA ILE A 34 -8.08 11.46 -2.69
C ILE A 34 -8.83 12.54 -1.91
N SER A 35 -10.00 12.18 -1.37
CA SER A 35 -10.78 13.07 -0.49
C SER A 35 -10.06 13.31 0.85
N ASP A 36 -10.51 14.31 1.60
CA ASP A 36 -9.98 14.61 2.95
C ASP A 36 -10.09 13.43 3.91
N ASP A 37 -11.21 12.68 3.86
CA ASP A 37 -11.39 11.47 4.65
C ASP A 37 -10.36 10.39 4.29
N ALA A 38 -10.11 10.19 2.99
CA ALA A 38 -9.12 9.24 2.50
C ALA A 38 -7.70 9.67 2.90
N ARG A 39 -7.38 10.97 2.76
CA ARG A 39 -6.12 11.56 3.23
C ARG A 39 -5.92 11.29 4.71
N GLY A 40 -6.91 11.60 5.54
CA GLY A 40 -6.82 11.37 6.98
C GLY A 40 -6.58 9.90 7.33
N MET A 41 -7.21 8.96 6.62
CA MET A 41 -6.97 7.53 6.82
C MET A 41 -5.56 7.11 6.38
N ILE A 42 -5.08 7.59 5.23
CA ILE A 42 -3.76 7.27 4.69
C ILE A 42 -2.66 7.79 5.63
N GLU A 43 -2.75 9.04 6.05
CA GLU A 43 -1.72 9.70 6.86
C GLU A 43 -1.71 9.20 8.31
N ARG A 44 -2.83 8.69 8.84
CA ARG A 44 -2.84 8.02 10.16
C ARG A 44 -2.41 6.56 10.12
N ALA A 45 -2.37 5.94 8.95
CA ALA A 45 -2.03 4.53 8.84
C ALA A 45 -0.60 4.28 9.32
N GLU A 46 -0.43 3.25 10.14
CA GLU A 46 0.89 2.71 10.51
C GLU A 46 1.31 1.54 9.63
N MET A 47 0.39 1.07 8.77
CA MET A 47 0.66 0.02 7.82
C MET A 47 -0.33 -0.01 6.65
N PHE A 48 0.09 -0.65 5.56
CA PHE A 48 -0.78 -1.03 4.44
C PHE A 48 -0.26 -2.30 3.77
N PHE A 49 -1.11 -2.92 2.95
CA PHE A 49 -0.72 -4.03 2.09
C PHE A 49 -0.49 -3.52 0.67
N LEU A 50 0.61 -3.94 0.07
CA LEU A 50 1.04 -3.57 -1.27
C LEU A 50 0.98 -4.79 -2.19
N ALA A 51 0.09 -4.75 -3.18
CA ALA A 51 0.01 -5.72 -4.26
C ALA A 51 0.75 -5.20 -5.49
N THR A 52 1.65 -6.03 -6.03
CA THR A 52 2.41 -5.76 -7.26
C THR A 52 2.47 -7.03 -8.10
N CYS A 53 2.61 -6.88 -9.42
CA CYS A 53 2.85 -7.99 -10.32
C CYS A 53 4.12 -7.73 -11.12
N ASP A 54 4.86 -8.78 -11.48
CA ASP A 54 5.89 -8.67 -12.51
C ASP A 54 5.27 -8.61 -13.92
N GLU A 55 6.11 -8.53 -14.95
CA GLU A 55 5.68 -8.53 -16.36
C GLU A 55 4.96 -9.82 -16.78
N ARG A 56 5.18 -10.94 -16.06
CA ARG A 56 4.51 -12.23 -16.30
C ARG A 56 3.10 -12.25 -15.71
N GLY A 57 2.74 -11.22 -14.94
CA GLY A 57 1.47 -11.14 -14.24
C GLY A 57 1.43 -11.96 -12.94
N LEU A 58 2.57 -12.37 -12.39
CA LEU A 58 2.62 -13.11 -11.13
C LEU A 58 2.46 -12.14 -9.95
N PRO A 59 1.37 -12.25 -9.15
CA PRO A 59 1.10 -11.31 -8.09
C PRO A 59 1.92 -11.62 -6.84
N THR A 60 2.29 -10.56 -6.12
CA THR A 60 2.85 -10.61 -4.78
C THR A 60 2.11 -9.62 -3.89
N CYS A 61 1.99 -9.94 -2.60
CA CYS A 61 1.39 -9.05 -1.61
C CYS A 61 2.35 -8.91 -0.44
N SER A 62 2.75 -7.67 -0.14
CA SER A 62 3.70 -7.35 0.92
C SER A 62 3.06 -6.43 1.95
N TYR A 63 3.45 -6.62 3.21
CA TYR A 63 3.16 -5.68 4.29
C TYR A 63 4.17 -4.52 4.23
N LYS A 64 3.69 -3.30 4.39
CA LYS A 64 4.51 -2.08 4.56
C LYS A 64 4.07 -1.40 5.85
N GLY A 65 5.03 -1.00 6.68
CA GLY A 65 4.75 -0.37 7.98
C GLY A 65 5.69 0.77 8.30
N GLY A 66 5.24 1.68 9.17
CA GLY A 66 5.96 2.87 9.62
C GLY A 66 5.21 3.57 10.75
N ALA A 67 5.73 4.70 11.23
CA ALA A 67 4.99 5.57 12.16
C ALA A 67 3.82 6.25 11.43
N PRO A 68 2.78 6.74 12.14
CA PRO A 68 1.78 7.61 11.53
C PRO A 68 2.46 8.77 10.78
N GLY A 69 1.98 9.05 9.57
CA GLY A 69 2.57 10.01 8.63
C GLY A 69 3.64 9.41 7.73
N PHE A 70 3.96 8.11 7.83
CA PHE A 70 4.95 7.51 6.94
C PHE A 70 4.48 7.47 5.48
N VAL A 71 3.17 7.34 5.25
CA VAL A 71 2.55 7.61 3.95
C VAL A 71 2.01 9.04 3.98
N ARG A 72 2.41 9.84 3.00
CA ARG A 72 1.99 11.23 2.85
C ARG A 72 1.13 11.38 1.61
N VAL A 73 0.06 12.17 1.71
CA VAL A 73 -0.69 12.57 0.53
C VAL A 73 -0.16 13.92 0.06
N LEU A 74 0.46 13.97 -1.11
CA LEU A 74 1.12 15.18 -1.62
C LEU A 74 0.14 16.14 -2.29
N ASP A 75 -0.86 15.59 -2.96
CA ASP A 75 -1.92 16.32 -3.65
C ASP A 75 -3.18 15.43 -3.77
N GLU A 76 -4.19 15.88 -4.49
CA GLU A 76 -5.46 15.17 -4.70
C GLU A 76 -5.33 13.81 -5.42
N SER A 77 -4.16 13.47 -5.97
CA SER A 77 -3.94 12.26 -6.77
C SER A 77 -2.61 11.56 -6.49
N THR A 78 -1.76 12.09 -5.61
CA THR A 78 -0.41 11.56 -5.38
C THR A 78 -0.18 11.26 -3.92
N ILE A 79 0.33 10.06 -3.64
CA ILE A 79 0.89 9.70 -2.33
C ILE A 79 2.38 9.38 -2.44
N ALA A 80 3.10 9.49 -1.34
CA ALA A 80 4.48 9.07 -1.21
C ALA A 80 4.71 8.27 0.07
N PHE A 81 5.60 7.29 0.01
CA PHE A 81 6.04 6.52 1.18
C PHE A 81 7.48 6.03 0.99
N PRO A 82 8.23 5.81 2.09
CA PRO A 82 9.61 5.38 2.03
C PRO A 82 9.73 3.87 1.77
N ASN A 83 10.85 3.45 1.19
CA ASN A 83 11.32 2.08 1.32
C ASN A 83 12.43 2.02 2.37
N TYR A 84 12.22 1.23 3.42
CA TYR A 84 13.23 0.91 4.43
C TYR A 84 13.93 -0.42 4.12
N ASP A 85 15.08 -0.65 4.76
CA ASP A 85 15.76 -1.95 4.69
C ASP A 85 14.83 -3.09 5.14
N GLY A 86 14.82 -4.16 4.34
CA GLY A 86 13.87 -5.25 4.44
C GLY A 86 14.57 -6.60 4.48
N ASN A 87 13.98 -7.60 3.81
CA ASN A 87 14.55 -8.96 3.74
C ASN A 87 15.55 -9.17 2.58
N GLY A 88 16.00 -8.08 1.94
CA GLY A 88 16.92 -8.13 0.81
C GLY A 88 16.33 -8.62 -0.52
N LYS A 89 15.07 -9.08 -0.57
CA LYS A 89 14.48 -9.59 -1.82
C LYS A 89 14.08 -8.50 -2.80
N TYR A 90 13.79 -7.28 -2.30
CA TYR A 90 13.25 -6.16 -3.08
C TYR A 90 12.09 -6.52 -4.02
N GLN A 91 11.33 -7.57 -3.69
CA GLN A 91 10.41 -8.20 -4.64
C GLN A 91 9.34 -7.23 -5.15
N SER A 92 8.72 -6.43 -4.27
CA SER A 92 7.78 -5.40 -4.70
C SER A 92 8.44 -4.32 -5.55
N MET A 93 9.62 -3.85 -5.17
CA MET A 93 10.28 -2.73 -5.87
C MET A 93 10.80 -3.16 -7.24
N GLY A 94 11.42 -4.34 -7.33
CA GLY A 94 11.81 -4.94 -8.60
C GLY A 94 10.63 -5.20 -9.55
N ASN A 95 9.48 -5.67 -9.02
CA ASN A 95 8.25 -5.77 -9.80
C ASN A 95 7.84 -4.41 -10.37
N LEU A 96 7.87 -3.35 -9.54
CA LEU A 96 7.44 -1.99 -9.92
C LEU A 96 8.33 -1.34 -10.98
N LEU A 97 9.61 -1.72 -11.05
CA LEU A 97 10.51 -1.30 -12.12
C LEU A 97 10.12 -1.89 -13.50
N GLN A 98 9.46 -3.05 -13.53
CA GLN A 98 9.02 -3.70 -14.77
C GLN A 98 7.55 -3.42 -15.09
N ASN A 99 6.71 -3.30 -14.06
CA ASN A 99 5.29 -3.04 -14.16
C ASN A 99 4.88 -2.03 -13.07
N PRO A 100 4.65 -0.76 -13.44
CA PRO A 100 4.42 0.30 -12.46
C PRO A 100 3.05 0.21 -11.77
N ASN A 101 2.17 -0.71 -12.15
CA ASN A 101 0.83 -0.81 -11.57
C ASN A 101 0.89 -1.44 -10.18
N ALA A 102 0.32 -0.74 -9.19
CA ALA A 102 0.22 -1.19 -7.82
C ALA A 102 -1.20 -1.05 -7.27
N GLY A 103 -1.57 -1.99 -6.41
CA GLY A 103 -2.78 -1.91 -5.58
C GLY A 103 -2.40 -1.83 -4.11
N LEU A 104 -3.00 -0.89 -3.38
CA LEU A 104 -2.79 -0.72 -1.95
C LEU A 104 -4.10 -0.98 -1.19
N LEU A 105 -3.98 -1.60 -0.01
CA LEU A 105 -5.09 -1.78 0.92
C LEU A 105 -4.70 -1.24 2.29
N PHE A 106 -5.43 -0.21 2.71
CA PHE A 106 -5.40 0.35 4.05
C PHE A 106 -6.58 -0.18 4.84
N ILE A 107 -6.36 -0.50 6.11
CA ILE A 107 -7.41 -0.96 7.02
C ILE A 107 -7.26 -0.18 8.33
N ASP A 108 -8.34 0.49 8.74
CA ASP A 108 -8.48 1.11 10.05
C ASP A 108 -9.29 0.14 10.91
N PHE A 109 -8.64 -0.55 11.82
CA PHE A 109 -9.31 -1.50 12.71
C PHE A 109 -10.08 -0.84 13.85
N GLU A 110 -9.76 0.40 14.20
CA GLU A 110 -10.43 1.11 15.30
C GLU A 110 -11.81 1.60 14.86
N ASN A 111 -11.86 2.20 13.67
CA ASN A 111 -13.08 2.68 13.02
C ASN A 111 -13.71 1.63 12.09
N GLN A 112 -13.08 0.47 11.96
CA GLN A 112 -13.49 -0.65 11.12
C GLN A 112 -13.73 -0.25 9.66
N SER A 113 -12.86 0.58 9.09
CA SER A 113 -12.97 1.03 7.70
C SER A 113 -11.83 0.48 6.85
N ARG A 114 -12.00 0.48 5.53
CA ARG A 114 -10.91 0.11 4.60
C ARG A 114 -10.94 0.98 3.36
N LEU A 115 -9.76 1.28 2.86
CA LEU A 115 -9.53 2.09 1.68
C LEU A 115 -8.63 1.31 0.71
N ARG A 116 -9.05 1.22 -0.54
CA ARG A 116 -8.22 0.67 -1.62
C ARG A 116 -7.74 1.81 -2.51
N LEU A 117 -6.46 1.79 -2.85
CA LEU A 117 -5.88 2.64 -3.89
C LEU A 117 -5.35 1.77 -5.01
N GLN A 118 -5.41 2.29 -6.22
CA GLN A 118 -4.76 1.73 -7.40
C GLN A 118 -4.02 2.87 -8.10
N GLY A 119 -2.86 2.59 -8.66
CA GLY A 119 -2.12 3.63 -9.37
C GLY A 119 -0.86 3.16 -10.03
N ALA A 120 -0.21 4.09 -10.71
CA ALA A 120 1.10 3.92 -11.28
C ALA A 120 2.16 4.45 -10.31
N VAL A 121 3.21 3.67 -10.12
CA VAL A 121 4.28 3.94 -9.17
C VAL A 121 5.55 4.41 -9.88
N SER A 122 6.26 5.33 -9.23
CA SER A 122 7.65 5.67 -9.54
C SER A 122 8.52 5.52 -8.30
N ILE A 123 9.79 5.17 -8.50
CA ILE A 123 10.82 5.07 -7.46
C ILE A 123 11.85 6.16 -7.74
N ASP A 124 12.24 6.91 -6.71
CA ASP A 124 13.19 8.00 -6.81
C ASP A 124 14.19 7.95 -5.65
N ASP A 125 15.46 7.73 -6.00
CA ASP A 125 16.60 7.66 -5.08
C ASP A 125 17.04 9.05 -4.59
N ASP A 126 16.66 10.13 -5.30
CA ASP A 126 17.04 11.53 -5.00
C ASP A 126 15.81 12.40 -4.67
N ASP A 127 14.72 11.78 -4.23
CA ASP A 127 13.47 12.47 -3.93
C ASP A 127 13.66 13.53 -2.82
N PRO A 128 13.10 14.75 -2.95
CA PRO A 128 13.18 15.78 -1.91
C PRO A 128 12.68 15.35 -0.53
N LEU A 129 11.77 14.37 -0.47
CA LEU A 129 11.25 13.83 0.79
C LEU A 129 12.22 12.87 1.48
N LEU A 130 13.27 12.38 0.81
CA LEU A 130 14.17 11.36 1.36
C LEU A 130 14.77 11.77 2.71
N GLY A 131 15.22 13.02 2.82
CA GLY A 131 15.77 13.57 4.07
C GLY A 131 14.77 13.66 5.22
N GLU A 132 13.47 13.54 4.94
CA GLU A 132 12.41 13.54 5.95
C GLU A 132 12.09 12.15 6.50
N TYR A 133 12.64 11.09 5.88
CA TYR A 133 12.47 9.71 6.30
C TYR A 133 13.79 9.13 6.79
N HIS A 134 13.95 9.04 8.11
CA HIS A 134 15.15 8.45 8.70
C HIS A 134 15.37 7.01 8.23
N GLU A 135 16.58 6.69 7.76
CA GLU A 135 16.99 5.37 7.24
C GLU A 135 16.22 4.89 5.99
N ALA A 136 15.44 5.75 5.33
CA ALA A 136 14.88 5.40 4.02
C ALA A 136 16.00 5.27 2.98
N GLN A 137 15.85 4.27 2.10
CA GLN A 137 16.79 4.04 0.99
C GLN A 137 16.40 4.86 -0.24
N PHE A 138 15.09 5.04 -0.46
CA PHE A 138 14.50 5.81 -1.56
C PHE A 138 13.02 6.05 -1.28
N ILE A 139 12.40 6.92 -2.09
CA ILE A 139 10.98 7.24 -1.98
C ILE A 139 10.20 6.59 -3.13
N VAL A 140 9.02 6.08 -2.77
CA VAL A 140 8.06 5.52 -3.70
C VAL A 140 6.88 6.48 -3.79
N ARG A 141 6.58 6.95 -4.99
CA ARG A 141 5.40 7.76 -5.27
C ARG A 141 4.37 6.92 -6.01
N LEU A 142 3.10 7.08 -5.67
CA LEU A 142 2.00 6.49 -6.41
C LEU A 142 1.07 7.60 -6.88
N LYS A 143 0.91 7.68 -8.20
CA LYS A 143 -0.15 8.48 -8.82
C LYS A 143 -1.40 7.62 -8.95
N VAL A 144 -2.42 7.99 -8.19
CA VAL A 144 -3.67 7.28 -8.09
C VAL A 144 -4.44 7.34 -9.41
N THR A 145 -4.92 6.18 -9.83
CA THR A 145 -5.91 6.05 -10.90
C THR A 145 -7.28 5.66 -10.36
N GLU A 146 -7.34 5.16 -9.12
CA GLU A 146 -8.59 4.83 -8.45
C GLU A 146 -8.46 4.83 -6.92
N VAL A 147 -9.37 5.51 -6.25
CA VAL A 147 -9.62 5.50 -4.82
C VAL A 147 -10.96 4.81 -4.60
N TYR A 148 -11.01 3.80 -3.74
CA TYR A 148 -12.25 3.09 -3.45
C TYR A 148 -12.41 2.83 -1.94
N PRO A 149 -13.34 3.52 -1.27
CA PRO A 149 -13.73 3.19 0.09
C PRO A 149 -14.74 2.03 0.11
N ASN A 150 -14.48 0.98 0.90
CA ASN A 150 -15.41 -0.16 1.05
C ASN A 150 -16.12 -0.19 2.41
N CYS A 151 -17.16 -1.02 2.51
CA CYS A 151 -17.92 -1.26 3.74
C CYS A 151 -17.08 -1.88 4.87
N PRO A 152 -17.47 -1.66 6.15
CA PRO A 152 -16.77 -2.15 7.33
C PRO A 152 -16.88 -3.68 7.55
N ARG A 153 -17.67 -4.37 6.73
CA ARG A 153 -18.06 -5.77 6.94
C ARG A 153 -16.81 -6.66 7.14
N TYR A 154 -16.82 -7.41 8.24
CA TYR A 154 -15.80 -8.37 8.68
C TYR A 154 -14.48 -7.79 9.20
N ILE A 155 -14.33 -6.47 9.31
CA ILE A 155 -13.14 -5.88 9.93
C ILE A 155 -13.30 -5.98 11.46
N PRO A 156 -12.44 -6.74 12.17
CA PRO A 156 -12.51 -6.82 13.62
C PRO A 156 -12.14 -5.48 14.24
N LYS A 157 -12.73 -5.17 15.40
CA LYS A 157 -12.29 -4.03 16.18
C LYS A 157 -11.01 -4.39 16.91
N MET A 158 -9.92 -3.69 16.60
CA MET A 158 -8.62 -3.87 17.24
C MET A 158 -8.09 -2.50 17.63
N THR A 159 -7.27 -2.46 18.67
CA THR A 159 -6.52 -1.25 19.05
C THR A 159 -5.04 -1.62 19.11
N GLN A 160 -4.19 -0.64 18.83
CA GLN A 160 -2.76 -0.80 18.95
C GLN A 160 -2.35 -0.88 20.42
N VAL A 161 -1.60 -1.92 20.77
CA VAL A 161 -1.03 -2.07 22.11
C VAL A 161 0.30 -1.32 22.21
N GLU A 162 1.16 -1.47 21.21
CA GLU A 162 2.44 -0.77 21.12
C GLU A 162 2.91 -0.61 19.65
N PRO A 163 3.70 0.42 19.31
CA PRO A 163 4.34 0.52 18.00
C PRO A 163 5.43 -0.52 17.79
N SER A 164 5.69 -0.88 16.54
CA SER A 164 6.81 -1.76 16.20
C SER A 164 8.15 -1.14 16.61
N VAL A 165 8.98 -1.93 17.31
CA VAL A 165 10.34 -1.53 17.70
C VAL A 165 11.28 -1.30 16.51
N TYR A 166 10.88 -1.77 15.32
CA TYR A 166 11.62 -1.69 14.05
C TYR A 166 11.27 -0.46 13.20
N ILE A 167 10.37 0.40 13.65
CA ILE A 167 10.13 1.69 12.97
C ILE A 167 11.39 2.54 13.12
N PRO A 168 12.01 3.03 12.03
CA PRO A 168 13.16 3.93 12.11
C PRO A 168 12.84 5.22 12.86
N LYS A 169 13.75 5.66 13.73
CA LYS A 169 13.57 6.87 14.56
C LYS A 169 14.89 7.60 14.70
N ALA A 170 14.88 8.92 14.45
CA ALA A 170 16.05 9.76 14.65
C ALA A 170 16.59 9.65 16.09
N GLY A 171 17.92 9.60 16.22
CA GLY A 171 18.59 9.49 17.52
C GLY A 171 18.70 8.07 18.08
N ARG A 172 18.28 7.05 17.32
CA ARG A 172 18.41 5.63 17.68
C ARG A 172 18.70 4.81 16.42
N GLU A 173 19.67 3.91 16.51
CA GLU A 173 19.86 2.88 15.47
C GLU A 173 18.71 1.87 15.50
N THR A 174 18.09 1.61 14.35
CA THR A 174 17.02 0.59 14.25
C THR A 174 17.59 -0.80 14.56
N PRO A 175 16.98 -1.57 15.49
CA PRO A 175 17.49 -2.87 15.86
C PRO A 175 17.37 -3.85 14.69
N GLN A 176 18.45 -4.60 14.44
CA GLN A 176 18.41 -5.68 13.45
C GLN A 176 17.46 -6.80 13.93
N PRO A 177 16.54 -7.27 13.08
CA PRO A 177 15.65 -8.36 13.46
C PRO A 177 16.43 -9.67 13.61
N ARG A 178 16.24 -10.36 14.74
CA ARG A 178 16.99 -11.57 15.13
C ARG A 178 17.03 -12.67 14.05
N TRP A 179 16.04 -12.76 13.18
CA TRP A 179 16.04 -13.76 12.12
C TRP A 179 17.14 -13.52 11.09
N LYS A 180 17.56 -12.27 10.84
CA LYS A 180 18.65 -11.97 9.90
C LYS A 180 19.98 -12.53 10.39
N SER A 181 20.22 -12.53 11.70
CA SER A 181 21.46 -13.02 12.30
C SER A 181 21.53 -14.54 12.44
N ARG A 182 20.58 -15.29 11.88
CA ARG A 182 20.62 -16.76 11.96
C ARG A 182 21.68 -17.32 11.00
N PRO A 183 22.46 -18.33 11.40
CA PRO A 183 23.56 -18.86 10.59
C PRO A 183 23.15 -19.28 9.17
N GLU A 184 21.94 -19.82 8.99
CA GLU A 184 21.44 -20.23 7.67
C GLU A 184 21.22 -19.08 6.67
N TYR A 185 21.22 -17.83 7.14
CA TYR A 185 21.07 -16.63 6.30
C TYR A 185 22.32 -15.75 6.28
N GLN A 186 23.38 -16.13 6.99
CA GLN A 186 24.67 -15.47 6.87
C GLN A 186 25.33 -15.95 5.58
N VAL A 187 25.65 -15.02 4.70
CA VAL A 187 26.39 -15.28 3.47
C VAL A 187 27.83 -14.83 3.75
N ASP A 188 28.80 -15.73 3.52
CA ASP A 188 30.23 -15.44 3.69
C ASP A 188 30.73 -14.30 2.78
#